data_AF-A0AAV3L567-F1
#
_entry.id   AF-A0AAV3L567-F1
#
_cell.length_a   1.000
_cell.length_b   1.000
_cell.length_c   1.000
_cell.angle_alpha   90.00
_cell.angle_beta   90.00
_cell.angle_gamma   90.00
#
_symmetry.space_group_name_H-M   'P 1'
#
loop_
_entity.id
_entity.type
_entity.pdbx_description
1 polymer ?
#
loop_
_entity_poly.entity_id
_entity_poly.type
_entity_poly.pdbx_seq_one_letter_code
_entity_poly.pdbx_strand_id
1 'polypeptide(L)'
;MRCQQHLTYVFLPKYGFYFLLLGVISDLSTPYILGLFYPKLNQMTTVISVFGDVDSPVRRAFLVWSVVSGLFFVLSLPALYHLFVGTSKTLAILAVATVGLYGIGDCIFTGLFSINTNESSWNLSTWIHNTGSGLGYAGFLLFPLLLVLLYRQSGSVAKF
;
A
#
# COMPACT_ATOMS: atom_id res chain seq x y z
N MET A 1 -8.18 -19.13 22.31
CA MET A 1 -7.45 -18.90 21.04
C MET A 1 -8.16 -19.42 19.78
N ARG A 2 -9.03 -20.45 19.84
CA ARG A 2 -9.73 -21.01 18.65
C ARG A 2 -10.85 -20.13 18.05
N CYS A 3 -11.52 -19.31 18.87
CA CYS A 3 -12.63 -18.45 18.44
C CYS A 3 -12.18 -17.28 17.55
N GLN A 4 -10.99 -16.73 17.83
CA GLN A 4 -10.44 -15.59 17.09
C GLN A 4 -9.92 -15.97 15.69
N GLN A 5 -9.46 -17.23 15.53
CA GLN A 5 -9.06 -17.78 14.24
C GLN A 5 -10.26 -17.97 13.30
N HIS A 6 -11.44 -18.35 13.81
CA HIS A 6 -12.61 -18.56 12.95
C HIS A 6 -13.23 -17.24 12.44
N LEU A 7 -13.09 -16.15 13.20
CA LEU A 7 -13.59 -14.83 12.82
C LEU A 7 -12.73 -14.22 11.69
N THR A 8 -11.40 -14.31 11.79
CA THR A 8 -10.50 -13.80 10.75
C THR A 8 -10.55 -14.62 9.46
N TYR A 9 -10.75 -15.94 9.54
CA TYR A 9 -10.88 -16.83 8.38
C TYR A 9 -12.13 -16.58 7.50
N VAL A 10 -13.18 -15.94 8.04
CA VAL A 10 -14.42 -15.65 7.29
C VAL A 10 -14.58 -14.15 7.03
N PHE A 11 -14.12 -13.29 7.94
CA PHE A 11 -14.34 -11.85 7.85
C PHE A 11 -13.41 -11.17 6.83
N LEU A 12 -12.10 -11.35 6.91
CA LEU A 12 -11.17 -10.67 6.00
C LEU A 12 -11.33 -11.12 4.54
N PRO A 13 -11.59 -12.41 4.24
CA PRO A 13 -11.89 -12.80 2.87
C PRO A 13 -13.19 -12.19 2.32
N LYS A 14 -14.18 -11.93 3.19
CA LYS A 14 -15.48 -11.36 2.81
C LYS A 14 -15.46 -9.84 2.66
N TYR A 15 -14.74 -9.14 3.55
CA TYR A 15 -14.71 -7.67 3.59
C TYR A 15 -13.38 -7.05 3.12
N GLY A 16 -12.37 -7.86 2.80
CA GLY A 16 -11.04 -7.40 2.43
C GLY A 16 -11.02 -6.48 1.20
N PHE A 17 -11.96 -6.63 0.27
CA PHE A 17 -12.10 -5.72 -0.86
C PHE A 17 -12.52 -4.30 -0.44
N TYR A 18 -13.30 -4.15 0.64
CA TYR A 18 -13.60 -2.83 1.18
C TYR A 18 -12.34 -2.18 1.76
N PHE A 19 -11.50 -2.94 2.46
CA PHE A 19 -10.21 -2.43 2.91
C PHE A 19 -9.30 -2.07 1.74
N LEU A 20 -9.26 -2.87 0.66
CA LEU A 20 -8.51 -2.51 -0.54
C LEU A 20 -8.99 -1.18 -1.12
N LEU A 21 -10.30 -1.02 -1.30
CA LEU A 21 -10.89 0.19 -1.85
C LEU A 21 -10.64 1.40 -0.96
N LEU A 22 -10.81 1.25 0.36
CA LEU A 22 -10.51 2.29 1.34
C LEU A 22 -9.03 2.67 1.31
N GLY A 23 -8.11 1.70 1.19
CA GLY A 23 -6.68 1.96 1.05
C GLY A 23 -6.36 2.78 -0.19
N VAL A 24 -6.91 2.40 -1.35
CA VAL A 24 -6.72 3.12 -2.63
C VAL A 24 -7.29 4.54 -2.56
N ILE A 25 -8.52 4.71 -2.09
CA ILE A 25 -9.15 6.04 -1.96
C ILE A 25 -8.37 6.90 -0.97
N SER A 26 -7.99 6.32 0.18
CA SER A 26 -7.23 6.98 1.23
C SER A 26 -5.91 7.52 0.67
N ASP A 27 -5.10 6.66 0.06
CA ASP A 27 -3.79 7.04 -0.46
C ASP A 27 -3.90 8.09 -1.58
N LEU A 28 -4.79 7.85 -2.56
CA LEU A 28 -5.05 8.77 -3.67
C LEU A 28 -5.52 10.16 -3.20
N SER A 29 -6.34 10.22 -2.15
CA SER A 29 -6.90 11.49 -1.65
C SER A 29 -5.90 12.31 -0.81
N THR A 30 -4.93 11.65 -0.19
CA THR A 30 -3.92 12.27 0.70
C THR A 30 -3.28 13.55 0.14
N PRO A 31 -2.69 13.57 -1.08
CA PRO A 31 -2.00 14.76 -1.57
C PRO A 31 -2.98 15.90 -1.84
N TYR A 32 -4.20 15.60 -2.26
CA TYR A 32 -5.22 16.61 -2.55
C TYR A 32 -5.82 17.22 -1.29
N ILE A 33 -6.06 16.40 -0.25
CA ILE A 33 -6.61 16.89 1.03
C ILE A 33 -5.54 17.67 1.79
N LEU A 34 -4.35 17.08 1.99
CA LEU A 34 -3.28 17.73 2.73
C LEU A 34 -2.65 18.91 1.97
N GLY A 35 -2.71 18.85 0.65
CA GLY A 35 -2.32 19.95 -0.24
C GLY A 35 -3.02 21.27 0.05
N LEU A 36 -4.30 21.22 0.47
CA LEU A 36 -5.05 22.42 0.85
C LEU A 36 -4.44 23.14 2.07
N PHE A 37 -3.80 22.38 2.95
CA PHE A 37 -3.18 22.88 4.19
C PHE A 37 -1.68 23.13 4.05
N TYR A 38 -1.09 22.80 2.89
CA TYR A 38 0.30 23.12 2.58
C TYR A 38 0.46 23.66 1.15
N PRO A 39 0.00 24.90 0.88
CA PRO A 39 -0.04 25.46 -0.49
C PRO A 39 1.32 25.64 -1.17
N LYS A 40 2.41 25.59 -0.40
CA LYS A 40 3.78 25.67 -0.93
C LYS A 40 4.19 24.41 -1.67
N LEU A 41 3.52 23.28 -1.43
CA LEU A 41 3.77 22.02 -2.14
C LEU A 41 2.86 21.92 -3.37
N ASN A 42 3.48 21.70 -4.53
CA ASN A 42 2.77 21.36 -5.76
C ASN A 42 2.64 19.84 -5.87
N GLN A 43 1.41 19.35 -5.76
CA GLN A 43 1.08 17.93 -5.75
C GLN A 43 1.39 17.23 -7.09
N MET A 44 1.49 17.98 -8.18
CA MET A 44 1.75 17.43 -9.52
C MET A 44 3.24 17.19 -9.79
N THR A 45 4.13 17.83 -9.03
CA THR A 45 5.57 17.85 -9.31
C THR A 45 6.41 17.33 -8.16
N THR A 46 5.82 17.16 -6.97
CA THR A 46 6.55 16.76 -5.77
C THR A 46 6.06 15.40 -5.29
N VAL A 47 7.01 14.58 -4.81
CA VAL A 47 6.68 13.28 -4.22
C VAL A 47 5.81 13.47 -2.97
N ILE A 48 4.79 12.62 -2.82
CA ILE A 48 3.84 12.71 -1.71
C ILE A 48 4.51 12.61 -0.34
N SER A 49 5.62 11.88 -0.22
CA SER A 49 6.36 11.73 1.02
C SER A 49 6.92 13.04 1.60
N VAL A 50 7.01 14.12 0.80
CA VAL A 50 7.40 15.45 1.31
C VAL A 50 6.37 16.04 2.28
N PHE A 51 5.10 15.62 2.22
CA PHE A 51 4.14 15.95 3.28
C PHE A 51 4.57 15.43 4.66
N GLY A 52 5.40 14.39 4.71
CA GLY A 52 5.97 13.82 5.92
C GLY A 52 7.33 14.40 6.32
N ASP A 53 7.85 15.39 5.60
CA ASP A 53 9.12 16.03 5.95
C ASP A 53 9.07 16.71 7.33
N VAL A 54 10.23 16.89 7.98
CA VAL A 54 10.36 17.46 9.33
C VAL A 54 9.78 18.86 9.45
N ASP A 55 9.83 19.65 8.38
CA ASP A 55 9.34 21.04 8.37
C ASP A 55 7.89 21.16 7.88
N SER A 56 7.26 20.04 7.51
CA SER A 56 5.91 20.06 6.96
C SER A 56 4.87 20.40 8.03
N PRO A 57 3.99 21.40 7.80
CA PRO A 57 2.91 21.76 8.73
C PRO A 57 1.86 20.66 8.86
N VAL A 58 1.77 19.76 7.87
CA VAL A 58 0.83 18.64 7.84
C VAL A 58 1.49 17.30 8.18
N ARG A 59 2.76 17.32 8.60
CA ARG A 59 3.57 16.12 8.88
C ARG A 59 2.84 15.07 9.70
N ARG A 60 2.31 15.44 10.87
CA ARG A 60 1.65 14.47 11.77
C ARG A 60 0.42 13.85 11.12
N ALA A 61 -0.39 14.64 10.44
CA ALA A 61 -1.57 14.15 9.75
C ALA A 61 -1.15 13.16 8.65
N PHE A 62 -0.16 13.53 7.83
CA PHE A 62 0.38 12.66 6.79
C PHE A 62 0.91 11.34 7.35
N LEU A 63 1.79 11.38 8.36
CA LEU A 63 2.40 10.16 8.90
C LEU A 63 1.36 9.18 9.45
N VAL A 64 0.37 9.67 10.21
CA VAL A 64 -0.73 8.81 10.71
C VAL A 64 -1.57 8.28 9.56
N TRP A 65 -1.90 9.13 8.59
CA TRP A 65 -2.70 8.75 7.43
C TRP A 65 -2.03 7.67 6.58
N SER A 66 -0.71 7.74 6.39
CA SER A 66 0.07 6.74 5.68
C SER A 66 0.06 5.39 6.40
N VAL A 67 0.19 5.36 7.73
CA VAL A 67 0.03 4.11 8.49
C VAL A 67 -1.36 3.52 8.31
N VAL A 68 -2.42 4.34 8.43
CA VAL A 68 -3.81 3.87 8.27
C VAL A 68 -4.04 3.30 6.86
N SER A 69 -3.55 3.98 5.82
CA SER A 69 -3.66 3.52 4.43
C SER A 69 -2.93 2.18 4.23
N GLY A 70 -1.73 2.05 4.78
CA GLY A 70 -0.97 0.80 4.74
C GLY A 70 -1.65 -0.36 5.47
N LEU A 71 -2.28 -0.10 6.62
CA LEU A 71 -3.09 -1.10 7.32
C LEU A 71 -4.27 -1.57 6.48
N PHE A 72 -4.96 -0.67 5.75
CA PHE A 72 -6.03 -1.07 4.84
C PHE A 72 -5.53 -2.01 3.73
N PHE A 73 -4.37 -1.73 3.13
CA PHE A 73 -3.76 -2.64 2.16
C PHE A 73 -3.41 -4.00 2.78
N VAL A 74 -2.80 -4.03 3.96
CA VAL A 74 -2.44 -5.28 4.66
C VAL A 74 -3.70 -6.10 5.03
N LEU A 75 -4.76 -5.45 5.49
CA LEU A 75 -6.03 -6.12 5.80
C LEU A 75 -6.76 -6.65 4.56
N SER A 76 -6.46 -6.13 3.37
CA SER A 76 -7.04 -6.64 2.12
C SER A 76 -6.41 -7.95 1.62
N LEU A 77 -5.18 -8.27 2.07
CA LEU A 77 -4.37 -9.37 1.53
C LEU A 77 -5.06 -10.74 1.55
N PRO A 78 -5.79 -11.14 2.62
CA PRO A 78 -6.49 -12.43 2.61
C PRO A 78 -7.56 -12.52 1.52
N ALA A 79 -8.34 -11.46 1.28
CA ALA A 79 -9.35 -11.46 0.22
C ALA A 79 -8.71 -11.60 -1.17
N LEU A 80 -7.62 -10.88 -1.42
CA LEU A 80 -6.86 -11.00 -2.67
C LEU A 80 -6.29 -12.40 -2.88
N TYR A 81 -5.75 -13.01 -1.82
CA TYR A 81 -5.26 -14.38 -1.90
C TYR A 81 -6.38 -15.36 -2.26
N HIS A 82 -7.50 -15.29 -1.55
CA HIS A 82 -8.65 -16.17 -1.78
C HIS A 82 -9.27 -16.00 -3.17
N LEU A 83 -9.23 -14.78 -3.73
CA LEU A 83 -9.69 -14.53 -5.09
C LEU A 83 -8.86 -15.28 -6.14
N PHE A 84 -7.55 -15.31 -5.99
CA PHE A 84 -6.65 -15.78 -7.05
C PHE A 84 -6.12 -17.20 -6.85
N VAL A 85 -6.15 -17.74 -5.62
CA VAL A 85 -5.57 -19.05 -5.30
C VAL A 85 -6.20 -20.19 -6.11
N GLY A 86 -7.50 -20.10 -6.43
CA GLY A 86 -8.19 -21.08 -7.28
C GLY A 86 -7.77 -21.06 -8.75
N THR A 87 -7.19 -19.95 -9.23
CA THR A 87 -6.62 -19.85 -10.59
C THR A 87 -5.17 -20.32 -10.60
N SER A 88 -4.34 -19.77 -9.71
CA SER A 88 -2.92 -20.14 -9.60
C SER A 88 -2.35 -19.71 -8.26
N LYS A 89 -1.92 -20.68 -7.45
CA LYS A 89 -1.33 -20.43 -6.15
C LYS A 89 -0.10 -19.52 -6.23
N THR A 90 0.78 -19.76 -7.20
CA THR A 90 2.01 -18.97 -7.37
C THR A 90 1.68 -17.52 -7.71
N LEU A 91 0.82 -17.29 -8.70
CA LEU A 91 0.45 -15.92 -9.09
C LEU A 91 -0.36 -15.22 -7.99
N ALA A 92 -1.19 -15.95 -7.23
CA ALA A 92 -1.89 -15.40 -6.07
C ALA A 92 -0.93 -14.91 -4.98
N ILE A 93 0.09 -15.71 -4.65
CA ILE A 93 1.11 -15.31 -3.67
C ILE A 93 1.87 -14.09 -4.17
N LEU A 94 2.28 -14.06 -5.43
CA LEU A 94 2.99 -12.92 -6.01
C LEU A 94 2.12 -11.65 -5.99
N ALA A 95 0.85 -11.74 -6.38
CA ALA A 95 -0.07 -10.61 -6.40
C ALA A 95 -0.30 -10.05 -4.98
N VAL A 96 -0.50 -10.92 -4.01
CA VAL A 96 -0.63 -10.53 -2.60
C VAL A 96 0.67 -9.93 -2.06
N ALA A 97 1.82 -10.50 -2.42
CA ALA A 97 3.12 -9.96 -2.03
C ALA A 97 3.34 -8.55 -2.60
N THR A 98 2.94 -8.27 -3.84
CA THR A 98 3.06 -6.92 -4.42
C THR A 98 2.22 -5.86 -3.70
N VAL A 99 0.98 -6.19 -3.31
CA VAL A 99 0.13 -5.28 -2.52
C VAL A 99 0.64 -5.14 -1.09
N GLY A 100 1.15 -6.23 -0.50
CA GLY A 100 1.75 -6.21 0.83
C GLY A 100 3.04 -5.37 0.88
N LEU A 101 3.90 -5.49 -0.14
CA LEU A 101 5.09 -4.67 -0.29
C LEU A 101 4.73 -3.18 -0.39
N TYR A 102 3.68 -2.84 -1.13
CA TYR A 102 3.20 -1.47 -1.21
C TYR A 102 2.66 -0.96 0.15
N GLY A 103 1.72 -1.68 0.76
CA GLY A 103 1.13 -1.27 2.04
C GLY A 103 2.15 -1.17 3.19
N ILE A 104 3.12 -2.09 3.25
CA ILE A 104 4.13 -2.09 4.32
C ILE A 104 5.29 -1.16 3.97
N GLY A 105 5.89 -1.35 2.80
CA GLY A 105 7.13 -0.70 2.39
C GLY A 105 6.93 0.76 2.03
N ASP A 106 5.85 1.11 1.34
CA ASP A 106 5.55 2.51 1.03
C ASP A 106 4.77 3.15 2.18
N CYS A 107 3.54 2.70 2.45
CA CYS A 107 2.65 3.41 3.35
C CYS A 107 3.06 3.33 4.84
N ILE A 108 3.23 2.14 5.42
CA ILE A 108 3.56 1.99 6.85
C ILE A 108 4.95 2.56 7.15
N PHE A 109 5.96 2.23 6.34
CA PHE A 109 7.29 2.78 6.58
C PHE A 109 7.31 4.29 6.40
N THR A 110 6.55 4.85 5.44
CA THR A 110 6.38 6.31 5.33
C THR A 110 5.87 6.93 6.62
N GLY A 111 4.89 6.31 7.27
CA GLY A 111 4.32 6.83 8.50
C GLY A 111 5.21 6.66 9.73
N LEU A 112 6.05 5.63 9.77
CA LEU A 112 6.93 5.33 10.91
C LEU A 112 8.31 5.98 10.78
N PHE A 113 8.80 6.14 9.55
CA PHE A 113 10.11 6.67 9.23
C PHE A 113 9.93 7.84 8.27
N SER A 114 10.03 9.05 8.80
CA SER A 114 9.91 10.26 8.01
C SER A 114 11.21 10.60 7.29
N ILE A 115 11.10 11.28 6.15
CA ILE A 115 12.23 11.94 5.52
C ILE A 115 12.62 13.22 6.29
N ASN A 116 13.86 13.66 6.05
CA ASN A 116 14.38 14.97 6.45
C ASN A 116 15.16 15.53 5.27
N THR A 117 14.59 16.52 4.59
CA THR A 117 15.19 17.15 3.40
C THR A 117 16.24 18.21 3.73
N ASN A 118 16.43 18.55 5.01
CA ASN A 118 17.41 19.53 5.45
C ASN A 118 18.82 18.94 5.59
N GLU A 119 18.93 17.62 5.65
CA GLU A 119 20.20 16.92 5.80
C GLU A 119 20.85 16.66 4.43
N SER A 120 22.15 16.95 4.33
CA SER A 120 22.94 16.69 3.12
C SER A 120 23.17 15.20 2.84
N SER A 121 22.92 14.35 3.82
CA SER A 121 23.02 12.89 3.72
C SER A 121 21.82 12.22 4.35
N TRP A 122 21.45 11.03 3.86
CA TRP A 122 20.32 10.30 4.41
C TRP A 122 20.68 9.73 5.77
N ASN A 123 19.93 10.15 6.80
CA ASN A 123 19.92 9.47 8.08
C ASN A 123 19.22 8.09 7.97
N LEU A 124 19.28 7.29 9.04
CA LEU A 124 18.70 5.94 9.06
C LEU A 124 17.20 5.93 8.71
N SER A 125 16.43 6.90 9.20
CA SER A 125 15.00 7.03 8.93
C SER A 125 14.75 7.25 7.45
N THR A 126 15.43 8.22 6.83
CA THR A 126 15.33 8.50 5.39
C THR A 126 15.77 7.31 4.55
N TRP A 127 16.80 6.56 4.98
CA TRP A 127 17.23 5.33 4.30
C TRP A 127 16.15 4.25 4.30
N ILE A 128 15.56 3.95 5.46
CA ILE A 128 14.49 2.96 5.58
C ILE A 128 13.28 3.40 4.76
N HIS A 129 12.90 4.67 4.87
CA HIS A 129 11.80 5.27 4.12
C HIS A 129 11.99 5.12 2.61
N ASN A 130 13.09 5.64 2.06
CA ASN A 130 13.31 5.69 0.62
C ASN A 130 13.45 4.28 0.03
N THR A 131 14.15 3.39 0.74
CA THR A 131 14.31 1.99 0.31
C THR A 131 12.98 1.25 0.36
N GLY A 132 12.24 1.39 1.45
CA GLY A 132 10.91 0.79 1.61
C GLY A 132 9.94 1.26 0.54
N SER A 133 9.86 2.56 0.32
CA SER A 133 8.98 3.18 -0.67
C SER A 133 9.36 2.75 -2.08
N GLY A 134 10.66 2.72 -2.41
CA GLY A 134 11.13 2.22 -3.69
C GLY A 134 10.72 0.77 -3.96
N LEU A 135 10.85 -0.12 -2.97
CA LEU A 135 10.39 -1.50 -3.06
C LEU A 135 8.85 -1.61 -3.13
N GLY A 136 8.15 -0.76 -2.39
CA GLY A 136 6.70 -0.69 -2.37
C GLY A 136 6.13 -0.31 -3.74
N TYR A 137 6.63 0.77 -4.35
CA TYR A 137 6.25 1.17 -5.70
C TYR A 137 6.64 0.14 -6.75
N ALA A 138 7.83 -0.47 -6.65
CA ALA A 138 8.22 -1.55 -7.56
C ALA A 138 7.25 -2.73 -7.48
N GLY A 139 6.85 -3.14 -6.27
CA GLY A 139 5.80 -4.14 -6.06
C GLY A 139 4.47 -3.71 -6.70
N PHE A 140 3.99 -2.51 -6.37
CA PHE A 140 2.74 -1.97 -6.90
C PHE A 140 2.68 -1.96 -8.43
N LEU A 141 3.76 -1.53 -9.10
CA LEU A 141 3.84 -1.48 -10.56
C LEU A 141 3.82 -2.88 -11.20
N LEU A 142 4.27 -3.92 -10.50
CA LEU A 142 4.19 -5.31 -10.99
C LEU A 142 2.77 -5.90 -10.86
N PHE A 143 1.92 -5.35 -9.99
CA PHE A 143 0.59 -5.90 -9.73
C PHE A 143 -0.31 -5.99 -10.98
N PRO A 144 -0.44 -4.97 -11.85
CA PRO A 144 -1.23 -5.06 -13.09
C PRO A 144 -0.75 -6.18 -14.03
N LEU A 145 0.57 -6.40 -14.14
CA LEU A 145 1.13 -7.49 -14.94
C LEU A 145 0.67 -8.85 -14.40
N LEU A 146 0.74 -9.04 -13.08
CA LEU A 146 0.28 -10.27 -12.43
C LEU A 146 -1.23 -10.50 -12.64
N LEU A 147 -2.03 -9.43 -12.61
CA LEU A 147 -3.47 -9.52 -12.92
C LEU A 147 -3.73 -9.99 -14.35
N VAL A 148 -2.98 -9.48 -15.33
CA VAL A 148 -3.11 -9.93 -16.74
C VAL A 148 -2.76 -11.42 -16.86
N LEU A 149 -1.70 -11.88 -16.19
CA LEU A 149 -1.31 -13.30 -16.19
C LEU A 149 -2.36 -14.18 -15.52
N LEU A 150 -2.91 -13.74 -14.39
CA LEU A 150 -4.02 -14.42 -13.71
C LEU A 150 -5.24 -14.53 -14.63
N TYR A 151 -5.66 -13.43 -15.25
CA TYR A 151 -6.81 -13.41 -16.16
C TYR A 151 -6.65 -14.38 -17.34
N ARG A 152 -5.46 -14.45 -17.94
CA ARG A 152 -5.15 -15.40 -19.04
C ARG A 152 -5.25 -16.85 -18.59
N GLN A 153 -4.89 -17.17 -17.35
CA GLN A 153 -5.00 -18.52 -16.81
C GLN A 153 -6.45 -18.85 -16.46
N SER A 154 -7.21 -17.92 -15.89
CA SER A 154 -8.64 -18.11 -15.64
C SER A 154 -9.41 -18.40 -16.93
N GLY A 155 -9.10 -17.69 -18.03
CA GLY A 155 -9.69 -17.95 -19.34
C GLY A 155 -9.23 -19.27 -20.00
N SER A 156 -8.05 -19.79 -19.65
CA SER A 156 -7.58 -21.09 -20.14
C SER A 156 -8.25 -22.28 -19.44
N VAL A 157 -8.73 -22.09 -18.22
CA VAL A 157 -9.51 -23.09 -17.46
C VAL A 157 -10.95 -23.22 -18.01
N ALA A 158 -11.46 -22.20 -18.71
CA ALA A 158 -12.78 -22.19 -19.33
C ALA A 158 -12.81 -22.74 -20.77
N LYS A 159 -12.12 -23.86 -21.02
CA LYS A 159 -12.37 -24.67 -22.22
C LYS A 159 -13.25 -25.84 -21.79
N PHE A 160 -14.56 -25.69 -22.03
CA PHE A 160 -15.52 -26.80 -21.99
C PHE A 160 -15.22 -27.78 -23.14
#